data_AF-A0A9W6KVW6-F1
#
_entry.id   AF-A0A9W6KVW6-F1
#
_cell.length_a   1.000
_cell.length_b   1.000
_cell.length_c   1.000
_cell.angle_alpha   90.00
_cell.angle_beta   90.00
_cell.angle_gamma   90.00
#
_symmetry.space_group_name_H-M   'P 1'
#
loop_
_entity.id
_entity.type
_entity.pdbx_description
1 polymer ?
#
loop_
_entity_poly.entity_id
_entity_poly.type
_entity_poly.pdbx_seq_one_letter_code
_entity_poly.pdbx_strand_id
1 'polypeptide(L)'
;MTDSTAVNPTQALSGAAQMSSTGDAMLKRWRALRARIDHLNASQPWGNDEPGRNFNKNYLEGDNPPCTSVLEGGESMVIAVSKLGEQIREGVQGVVDVDDLTAQWFKK
;
A
#
# COMPACT_ATOMS: atom_id res chain seq x y z
N MET A 1 19.14 -36.03 3.21
CA MET A 1 19.24 -34.57 3.25
C MET A 1 17.91 -34.05 2.73
N THR A 2 17.00 -33.68 3.62
CA THR A 2 15.72 -33.07 3.21
C THR A 2 15.95 -31.57 3.15
N ASP A 3 15.83 -31.01 1.94
CA ASP A 3 16.00 -29.59 1.67
C ASP A 3 15.21 -28.74 2.67
N SER A 4 15.94 -27.95 3.45
CA SER A 4 15.39 -26.94 4.34
C SER A 4 15.01 -25.69 3.52
N THR A 5 14.10 -25.85 2.57
CA THR A 5 13.43 -24.76 1.84
C THR A 5 12.00 -24.53 2.34
N ALA A 6 11.60 -25.17 3.43
CA ALA A 6 10.32 -24.92 4.07
C ALA A 6 10.34 -23.52 4.72
N VAL A 7 9.59 -22.58 4.15
CA VAL A 7 9.25 -21.31 4.80
C VAL A 7 8.66 -21.62 6.17
N ASN A 8 9.17 -21.02 7.24
CA ASN A 8 8.56 -21.18 8.56
C ASN A 8 7.18 -20.52 8.55
N PRO A 9 6.06 -21.29 8.55
CA PRO A 9 4.75 -20.71 8.28
C PRO A 9 4.32 -19.77 9.41
N THR A 10 4.64 -20.10 10.65
CA THR A 10 4.31 -19.26 11.81
C THR A 10 4.98 -17.89 11.72
N GLN A 11 6.27 -17.84 11.39
CA GLN A 11 6.97 -16.57 11.25
C GLN A 11 6.48 -15.78 10.03
N ALA A 12 6.21 -16.45 8.91
CA ALA A 12 5.70 -15.82 7.70
C ALA A 12 4.29 -15.25 7.90
N LEU A 13 3.38 -15.99 8.54
CA LEU A 13 2.03 -15.53 8.90
C LEU A 13 2.06 -14.37 9.90
N SER A 14 2.95 -14.42 10.89
CA SER A 14 3.13 -13.31 11.83
C SER A 14 3.65 -12.05 11.13
N GLY A 15 4.63 -12.19 10.24
CA GLY A 15 5.17 -11.08 9.45
C GLY A 15 4.11 -10.49 8.51
N ALA A 16 3.33 -11.35 7.86
CA ALA A 16 2.19 -10.97 7.02
C ALA A 16 1.15 -10.14 7.79
N ALA A 17 0.77 -10.59 9.00
CA ALA A 17 -0.16 -9.85 9.87
C ALA A 17 0.38 -8.46 10.26
N GLN A 18 1.66 -8.37 10.61
CA GLN A 18 2.30 -7.09 10.92
C GLN A 18 2.34 -6.17 9.69
N MET A 19 2.60 -6.73 8.51
CA MET A 19 2.62 -5.98 7.24
C MET A 19 1.24 -5.43 6.89
N SER A 20 0.18 -6.24 7.01
CA SER A 20 -1.22 -5.77 6.83
C SER A 20 -1.54 -4.62 7.77
N SER A 21 -1.26 -4.79 9.08
CA SER A 21 -1.53 -3.73 10.07
C SER A 21 -0.76 -2.44 9.79
N THR A 22 0.51 -2.55 9.41
CA THR A 22 1.35 -1.39 9.07
C THR A 22 0.87 -0.70 7.80
N GLY A 23 0.49 -1.49 6.78
CA GLY A 23 -0.05 -0.98 5.53
C GLY A 23 -1.40 -0.27 5.71
N ASP A 24 -2.30 -0.81 6.54
CA ASP A 24 -3.56 -0.14 6.90
C ASP A 24 -3.33 1.18 7.64
N ALA A 25 -2.36 1.19 8.57
CA ALA A 25 -1.97 2.41 9.27
C ALA A 25 -1.40 3.46 8.30
N MET A 26 -0.59 3.04 7.33
CA MET A 26 -0.05 3.90 6.28
C MET A 26 -1.18 4.46 5.41
N LEU A 27 -2.14 3.64 4.99
CA LEU A 27 -3.29 4.06 4.18
C LEU A 27 -4.15 5.10 4.90
N LYS A 28 -4.45 4.85 6.18
CA LYS A 28 -5.18 5.81 7.02
C LYS A 28 -4.45 7.15 7.13
N ARG A 29 -3.13 7.12 7.36
CA ARG A 29 -2.31 8.35 7.48
C ARG A 29 -2.21 9.08 6.15
N TRP A 30 -2.07 8.36 5.05
CA TRP A 30 -2.03 8.94 3.71
C TRP A 30 -3.32 9.68 3.38
N ARG A 31 -4.48 9.04 3.60
CA ARG A 31 -5.79 9.67 3.38
C ARG A 31 -6.01 10.91 4.24
N ALA A 32 -5.55 10.88 5.50
CA ALA A 32 -5.60 12.05 6.38
C ALA A 32 -4.70 13.19 5.88
N LEU A 33 -3.50 12.88 5.38
CA LEU A 33 -2.60 13.86 4.76
C LEU A 33 -3.22 14.46 3.49
N ARG A 34 -3.77 13.63 2.60
CA ARG A 34 -4.45 14.07 1.38
C ARG A 34 -5.60 15.04 1.71
N ALA A 35 -6.49 14.66 2.62
CA ALA A 35 -7.60 15.51 3.05
C ALA A 35 -7.11 16.86 3.62
N ARG A 36 -5.98 16.87 4.33
CA ARG A 36 -5.37 18.11 4.83
C ARG A 36 -4.81 18.97 3.70
N ILE A 37 -4.17 18.38 2.70
CA ILE A 37 -3.68 19.09 1.51
C ILE A 37 -4.84 19.70 0.74
N ASP A 38 -5.92 18.93 0.51
CA ASP A 38 -7.12 19.41 -0.16
C ASP A 38 -7.76 20.58 0.59
N HIS A 39 -7.86 20.48 1.92
CA HIS A 39 -8.35 21.57 2.77
C HIS A 39 -7.50 22.83 2.67
N LEU A 40 -6.16 22.69 2.68
CA LEU A 40 -5.26 23.83 2.54
C LEU A 40 -5.38 24.47 1.17
N ASN A 41 -5.42 23.67 0.09
CA ASN A 41 -5.59 24.18 -1.27
C ASN A 41 -6.93 24.90 -1.48
N ALA A 42 -8.00 24.45 -0.84
CA ALA A 42 -9.32 25.10 -0.89
C ALA A 42 -9.30 26.55 -0.35
N SER A 43 -8.36 26.88 0.55
CA SER A 43 -8.19 28.24 1.07
C SER A 43 -7.46 29.21 0.13
N GLN A 44 -7.13 28.77 -1.10
CA GLN A 44 -6.38 29.56 -2.08
C GLN A 44 -5.09 30.18 -1.49
N PRO A 45 -4.20 29.37 -0.89
CA PRO A 45 -3.08 29.87 -0.07
C PRO A 45 -2.04 30.62 -0.91
N TRP A 46 -2.04 30.40 -2.23
CA TRP A 46 -1.13 31.02 -3.18
C TRP A 46 -1.62 32.40 -3.66
N GLY A 47 -2.82 32.82 -3.27
CA GLY A 47 -3.40 34.09 -3.66
C GLY A 47 -4.06 34.07 -5.04
N ASN A 48 -4.74 35.18 -5.33
CA ASN A 48 -5.48 35.41 -6.57
C ASN A 48 -4.82 36.44 -7.48
N ASP A 49 -3.58 36.84 -7.17
CA ASP A 49 -2.76 37.69 -8.03
C ASP A 49 -2.19 36.89 -9.21
N GLU A 50 -1.50 37.57 -10.13
CA GLU A 50 -0.95 36.90 -11.31
C GLU A 50 0.03 35.76 -10.97
N PRO A 51 0.99 35.93 -10.03
CA PRO A 51 1.83 34.82 -9.57
C PRO A 51 1.03 33.66 -8.97
N GLY A 52 0.07 33.93 -8.09
CA GLY A 52 -0.76 32.91 -7.45
C GLY A 52 -1.60 32.11 -8.43
N ARG A 53 -2.25 32.79 -9.38
CA ARG A 53 -3.00 32.14 -10.46
C ARG A 53 -2.11 31.30 -11.37
N ASN A 54 -0.93 31.81 -11.73
CA ASN A 54 0.02 31.06 -12.53
C ASN A 54 0.53 29.81 -11.79
N PHE A 55 0.75 29.89 -10.47
CA PHE A 55 1.09 28.72 -9.68
C PHE A 55 -0.05 27.70 -9.64
N ASN A 56 -1.26 28.12 -9.26
CA ASN A 56 -2.44 27.24 -9.22
C ASN A 56 -2.68 26.54 -10.56
N LYS A 57 -2.54 27.28 -11.67
CA LYS A 57 -2.67 26.74 -13.03
C LYS A 57 -1.72 25.57 -13.30
N ASN A 58 -0.50 25.60 -12.77
CA ASN A 58 0.51 24.57 -13.03
C ASN A 58 0.54 23.48 -11.94
N TYR A 59 0.02 23.78 -10.74
CA TYR A 59 0.08 22.89 -9.58
C TYR A 59 -1.21 22.08 -9.39
N LEU A 60 -2.37 22.73 -9.55
CA LEU A 60 -3.71 22.18 -9.31
C LEU A 60 -4.50 21.93 -10.60
N GLU A 61 -4.23 22.71 -11.64
CA GLU A 61 -5.00 22.70 -12.89
C GLU A 61 -4.17 22.11 -14.05
N GLY A 62 -4.83 21.68 -15.13
CA GLY A 62 -4.18 21.09 -16.32
C GLY A 62 -4.48 19.59 -16.53
N ASP A 63 -3.91 19.00 -17.58
CA ASP A 63 -4.18 17.61 -17.98
C ASP A 63 -3.51 16.57 -17.06
N ASN A 64 -2.48 16.97 -16.30
CA ASN A 64 -1.81 16.15 -15.28
C ASN A 64 -1.20 17.06 -14.21
N PRO A 65 -2.02 17.68 -13.34
CA PRO A 65 -1.51 18.57 -12.32
C PRO A 65 -0.62 17.78 -11.36
N PRO A 66 0.62 18.23 -11.08
CA PRO A 66 1.58 17.54 -10.22
C PRO A 66 1.01 17.18 -8.85
N CYS A 67 0.16 18.05 -8.28
CA CYS A 67 -0.52 17.79 -7.01
C CYS A 67 -1.36 16.51 -7.09
N THR A 68 -2.30 16.45 -8.03
CA THR A 68 -3.19 15.29 -8.22
C THR A 68 -2.39 14.03 -8.56
N SER A 69 -1.42 14.13 -9.47
CA SER A 69 -0.59 12.98 -9.86
C SER A 69 0.16 12.37 -8.67
N VAL A 70 0.76 13.20 -7.81
CA VAL A 70 1.45 12.73 -6.59
C VAL A 70 0.46 12.15 -5.58
N LEU A 71 -0.68 12.80 -5.36
CA LEU A 71 -1.68 12.35 -4.40
C LEU A 71 -2.31 11.00 -4.80
N GLU A 72 -2.62 10.82 -6.07
CA GLU A 72 -3.18 9.58 -6.61
C GLU A 72 -2.14 8.47 -6.74
N GLY A 73 -0.93 8.82 -7.19
CA GLY A 73 0.20 7.89 -7.26
C GLY A 73 0.56 7.34 -5.87
N GLY A 74 0.67 8.22 -4.88
CA GLY A 74 0.94 7.79 -3.50
C GLY A 74 -0.21 6.99 -2.89
N GLU A 75 -1.48 7.31 -3.17
CA GLU A 75 -2.62 6.48 -2.73
C GLU A 75 -2.50 5.07 -3.31
N SER A 76 -2.18 4.95 -4.60
CA SER A 76 -2.02 3.67 -5.28
C SER A 76 -0.89 2.83 -4.67
N MET A 77 0.25 3.46 -4.37
CA MET A 77 1.38 2.79 -3.70
C MET A 77 1.01 2.28 -2.31
N VAL A 78 0.32 3.10 -1.52
CA VAL A 78 -0.05 2.74 -0.15
C VAL A 78 -1.12 1.64 -0.13
N ILE A 79 -2.07 1.65 -1.07
CA ILE A 79 -3.04 0.56 -1.26
C ILE A 79 -2.32 -0.74 -1.63
N ALA A 80 -1.30 -0.68 -2.49
CA ALA A 80 -0.51 -1.87 -2.82
C ALA A 80 0.17 -2.42 -1.55
N VAL A 81 0.77 -1.55 -0.73
CA VAL A 81 1.41 -1.95 0.54
C VAL A 81 0.40 -2.55 1.53
N SER A 82 -0.81 -2.00 1.65
CA SER A 82 -1.84 -2.54 2.55
C SER A 82 -2.30 -3.94 2.16
N LYS A 83 -2.24 -4.29 0.87
CA LYS A 83 -2.62 -5.61 0.35
C LYS A 83 -1.52 -6.67 0.43
N LEU A 84 -0.25 -6.25 0.50
CA LEU A 84 0.88 -7.20 0.46
C LEU A 84 0.84 -8.22 1.60
N GLY A 85 0.45 -7.82 2.82
CA GLY A 85 0.36 -8.75 3.94
C GLY A 85 -0.66 -9.86 3.72
N GLU A 86 -1.82 -9.53 3.14
CA GLU A 86 -2.84 -10.53 2.79
C GLU A 86 -2.35 -11.48 1.69
N GLN A 87 -1.71 -10.95 0.65
CA GLN A 87 -1.14 -11.77 -0.43
C GLN A 87 -0.07 -12.75 0.07
N ILE A 88 0.80 -12.31 0.99
CA ILE A 88 1.80 -13.19 1.61
C ILE A 88 1.11 -14.27 2.44
N ARG A 89 0.09 -13.92 3.22
CA ARG A 89 -0.68 -14.88 4.03
C ARG A 89 -1.31 -15.96 3.17
N GLU A 90 -1.95 -15.58 2.07
CA GLU A 90 -2.56 -16.51 1.11
C GLU A 90 -1.51 -17.43 0.47
N GLY A 91 -0.37 -16.87 0.05
CA GLY A 91 0.73 -17.65 -0.51
C GLY A 91 1.32 -18.67 0.47
N VAL A 92 1.54 -18.26 1.73
CA VAL A 92 2.06 -19.15 2.78
C VAL A 92 1.07 -20.26 3.10
N GLN A 93 -0.22 -19.95 3.24
CA GLN A 93 -1.23 -20.96 3.52
C GLN A 93 -1.32 -21.99 2.38
N GLY A 94 -1.27 -21.53 1.13
CA GLY A 94 -1.29 -22.43 -0.03
C GLY A 94 -0.09 -23.40 -0.06
N VAL A 95 1.11 -22.96 0.34
CA VAL A 95 2.29 -23.84 0.43
C VAL A 95 2.13 -24.87 1.54
N VAL A 96 1.66 -24.46 2.72
CA VAL A 96 1.42 -25.38 3.84
C VAL A 96 0.40 -26.45 3.47
N ASP A 97 -0.71 -26.06 2.81
CA ASP A 97 -1.76 -27.00 2.41
C ASP A 97 -1.22 -28.05 1.42
N VAL A 98 -0.34 -27.65 0.49
CA VAL A 98 0.30 -28.57 -0.47
C VAL A 98 1.28 -29.52 0.21
N ASP A 99 2.09 -29.02 1.16
CA ASP A 99 3.03 -29.84 1.92
C ASP A 99 2.30 -30.89 2.77
N ASP A 100 1.22 -30.50 3.45
CA ASP A 100 0.39 -31.41 4.25
C ASP A 100 -0.26 -32.50 3.38
N LEU A 101 -0.77 -32.13 2.20
CA LEU A 101 -1.40 -33.07 1.28
C LEU A 101 -0.37 -34.05 0.70
N THR A 102 0.82 -33.57 0.35
CA THR A 102 1.94 -34.40 -0.10
C THR A 102 2.40 -35.36 1.01
N ALA A 103 2.52 -34.89 2.25
CA ALA A 103 2.91 -35.71 3.37
C ALA A 103 1.89 -36.83 3.65
N GLN A 104 0.59 -36.57 3.50
CA GLN A 104 -0.47 -37.58 3.64
C GLN A 104 -0.41 -38.65 2.54
N TRP A 105 -0.02 -38.27 1.31
CA TRP A 105 -0.04 -39.17 0.15
C TRP A 105 1.22 -40.03 0.05
N PHE A 106 2.37 -39.53 0.49
CA PHE A 106 3.67 -40.21 0.34
C PHE A 106 4.23 -40.81 1.63
N LYS A 107 3.59 -40.60 2.79
CA LYS A 107 3.87 -41.42 3.99
C LYS A 107 3.04 -42.71 3.96
N LYS A 108 3.63 -43.75 3.37
CA LYS A 108 3.39 -45.17 3.71
C LYS A 108 4.62 -45.71 4.42
#